data_AF-A0A6P0I848-F1
#
_entry.id   AF-A0A6P0I848-F1
#
_cell.length_a   1.000
_cell.length_b   1.000
_cell.length_c   1.000
_cell.angle_alpha   90.00
_cell.angle_beta   90.00
_cell.angle_gamma   90.00
#
_symmetry.space_group_name_H-M   'P 1'
#
loop_
_entity.id
_entity.type
_entity.pdbx_description
1 polymer ?
#
loop_
_entity_poly.entity_id
_entity_poly.type
_entity_poly.pdbx_seq_one_letter_code
_entity_poly.pdbx_strand_id
1 'polypeptide(L)'
;MKFLPRILGLTFLTLTLTNCSRELSSEKIASRLEPSIVKISSRNKPGHITGFFVSGETDVCTVLTTANFVKTEGKKILQTNDEKVWDITSVKIFPG
;
A
#
# COMPACT_ATOMS: atom_id res chain seq x y z
N MET A 1 30.53 45.04 -15.84
CA MET A 1 29.27 44.28 -15.65
C MET A 1 29.30 42.89 -16.33
N LYS A 2 30.36 42.08 -16.16
CA LYS A 2 30.49 40.76 -16.85
C LYS A 2 30.06 39.55 -15.99
N PHE A 3 29.79 39.76 -14.69
CA PHE A 3 29.46 38.67 -13.74
C PHE A 3 27.96 38.47 -13.50
N LEU A 4 27.12 39.47 -13.84
CA LEU A 4 25.68 39.41 -13.67
C LEU A 4 25.00 38.20 -14.35
N PRO A 5 25.31 37.86 -15.63
CA PRO A 5 24.66 36.72 -16.27
C PRO A 5 25.13 35.38 -15.70
N ARG A 6 26.35 35.32 -15.15
CA ARG A 6 26.91 34.13 -14.52
C ARG A 6 26.23 33.81 -13.19
N ILE A 7 25.95 34.84 -12.38
CA ILE A 7 25.25 34.68 -11.10
C ILE A 7 23.80 34.26 -11.36
N LEU A 8 23.12 34.85 -12.35
CA LEU A 8 21.76 34.47 -12.71
C LEU A 8 21.65 33.02 -13.21
N GLY A 9 22.64 32.55 -13.98
CA GLY A 9 22.67 31.17 -14.44
C GLY A 9 22.88 30.17 -13.30
N LEU A 10 23.74 30.51 -12.34
CA LEU A 10 24.02 29.64 -11.19
C LEU A 10 22.81 29.53 -10.25
N THR A 11 22.08 30.63 -10.02
CA THR A 11 20.85 30.61 -9.21
C THR A 11 19.74 29.83 -9.88
N PHE A 12 19.59 29.95 -11.20
CA PHE A 12 18.61 29.15 -11.94
C PHE A 12 18.92 27.64 -11.84
N LEU A 13 20.20 27.28 -11.95
CA LEU A 13 20.62 25.88 -11.85
C LEU A 13 20.37 25.31 -10.44
N THR A 14 20.66 26.06 -9.37
CA THR A 14 20.39 25.62 -7.99
C THR A 14 18.89 25.51 -7.70
N LEU A 15 18.06 26.42 -8.23
CA LEU A 15 16.59 26.34 -8.15
C LEU A 15 16.02 25.12 -8.90
N THR A 16 16.62 24.73 -10.02
CA THR A 16 16.19 23.51 -10.74
C THR A 16 16.61 22.23 -10.02
N LEU A 17 17.76 22.23 -9.34
CA LEU A 17 18.27 21.05 -8.62
C LEU A 17 17.54 20.81 -7.29
N THR A 18 17.06 21.84 -6.61
CA THR A 18 16.31 21.69 -5.35
C THR A 18 14.87 21.21 -5.52
N ASN A 19 14.29 21.32 -6.72
CA ASN A 19 12.91 20.90 -7.01
C ASN A 19 12.79 19.41 -7.44
N CYS A 20 13.91 18.71 -7.62
CA CYS A 20 13.93 17.27 -7.89
C CYS A 20 13.78 16.42 -6.63
N SER A 21 13.92 17.02 -5.45
CA SER A 21 13.76 16.36 -4.15
C SER A 21 12.31 16.45 -3.64
N ARG A 22 11.33 16.27 -4.53
CA ARG A 22 9.92 16.21 -4.12
C ARG A 22 9.70 14.88 -3.42
N GLU A 23 10.05 14.83 -2.13
CA GLU A 23 9.74 13.70 -1.27
C GLU A 23 8.24 13.40 -1.40
N LEU A 24 7.94 12.15 -1.72
CA LEU A 24 6.57 11.70 -1.79
C LEU A 24 6.03 11.73 -0.37
N SER A 25 5.16 12.71 -0.08
CA SER A 25 4.59 12.84 1.27
C SER A 25 3.89 11.55 1.69
N SER A 26 3.94 11.23 2.97
CA SER A 26 3.28 10.03 3.53
C SER A 26 1.80 9.99 3.17
N GLU A 27 1.14 11.14 3.11
CA GLU A 27 -0.26 11.28 2.66
C GLU A 27 -0.46 10.85 1.20
N LYS A 28 0.48 11.21 0.32
CA LYS A 28 0.46 10.82 -1.08
C LYS A 28 0.79 9.34 -1.29
N ILE A 29 1.57 8.75 -0.40
CA ILE A 29 1.78 7.29 -0.36
C ILE A 29 0.51 6.60 0.11
N ALA A 30 -0.07 7.06 1.23
CA ALA A 30 -1.26 6.48 1.83
C ALA A 30 -2.44 6.49 0.84
N SER A 31 -2.76 7.65 0.25
CA SER A 31 -3.84 7.76 -0.75
C SER A 31 -3.67 6.85 -1.96
N ARG A 32 -2.44 6.55 -2.37
CA ARG A 32 -2.16 5.60 -3.46
C ARG A 32 -2.35 4.14 -3.05
N LEU A 33 -2.04 3.81 -1.80
CA LEU A 33 -2.07 2.44 -1.29
C LEU A 33 -3.41 2.06 -0.67
N GLU A 34 -4.17 3.02 -0.15
CA GLU A 34 -5.43 2.83 0.57
C GLU A 34 -6.43 1.93 -0.19
N PRO A 35 -6.64 2.07 -1.52
CA PRO A 35 -7.54 1.17 -2.26
C PRO A 35 -7.06 -0.27 -2.34
N SER A 36 -5.77 -0.51 -2.11
CA SER A 36 -5.16 -1.85 -2.15
C SER A 36 -5.16 -2.55 -0.80
N ILE A 37 -5.46 -1.83 0.30
CA ILE A 37 -5.45 -2.36 1.66
C ILE A 37 -6.82 -2.96 1.98
N VAL A 38 -6.81 -4.12 2.60
CA VAL A 38 -8.01 -4.84 3.03
C VAL A 38 -7.92 -5.19 4.49
N LYS A 39 -9.08 -5.30 5.13
CA LYS A 39 -9.21 -5.81 6.50
C LYS A 39 -9.62 -7.27 6.46
N ILE A 40 -8.96 -8.09 7.26
CA ILE A 40 -9.26 -9.53 7.36
C ILE A 40 -9.65 -9.82 8.81
N SER A 41 -10.80 -10.46 9.00
CA SER A 41 -11.32 -10.80 10.33
C SER A 41 -11.93 -12.19 10.35
N SER A 42 -12.19 -12.71 11.55
CA SER A 42 -12.94 -13.95 11.75
C SER A 42 -14.35 -13.60 12.18
N ARG A 43 -15.37 -14.24 11.58
CA ARG A 43 -16.78 -13.91 11.83
C ARG A 43 -17.18 -14.01 13.30
N ASN A 44 -16.55 -14.91 14.05
CA ASN A 44 -16.94 -15.27 15.42
C ASN A 44 -15.87 -14.91 16.47
N LYS A 45 -14.78 -14.24 16.08
CA LYS A 45 -13.71 -13.86 17.02
C LYS A 45 -13.43 -12.36 16.89
N PRO A 46 -13.30 -11.65 18.03
CA PRO A 46 -12.88 -10.26 18.00
C PRO A 46 -11.46 -10.15 17.46
N GLY A 47 -11.17 -9.03 16.79
CA GLY A 47 -9.87 -8.75 16.20
C GLY A 47 -9.87 -8.79 14.68
N HIS A 48 -8.90 -8.10 14.11
CA HIS A 48 -8.67 -8.05 12.68
C HIS A 48 -7.19 -7.79 12.42
N ILE A 49 -6.79 -8.08 11.20
CA ILE A 49 -5.50 -7.73 10.64
C ILE A 49 -5.72 -7.04 9.31
N THR A 50 -4.64 -6.53 8.74
CA THR A 50 -4.63 -5.98 7.39
C THR A 50 -3.93 -6.92 6.42
N GLY A 51 -4.31 -6.80 5.16
CA GLY A 51 -3.57 -7.37 4.04
C GLY A 51 -3.57 -6.38 2.89
N PHE A 52 -2.91 -6.73 1.80
CA PHE A 52 -2.96 -5.96 0.57
C PHE A 52 -3.13 -6.87 -0.64
N PHE A 53 -3.83 -6.35 -1.65
CA PHE A 53 -3.97 -7.05 -2.92
C PHE A 53 -2.61 -7.21 -3.61
N VAL A 54 -2.37 -8.40 -4.14
CA VAL A 54 -1.20 -8.73 -4.96
C VAL A 54 -1.67 -9.41 -6.24
N SER A 55 -0.85 -9.33 -7.29
CA SER A 55 -1.09 -10.12 -8.50
C SER A 55 -1.06 -11.61 -8.15
N GLY A 56 -2.09 -12.33 -8.59
CA GLY A 56 -2.24 -13.76 -8.35
C GLY A 56 -2.75 -14.50 -9.58
N GLU A 57 -3.41 -15.63 -9.35
CA GLU A 57 -4.08 -16.39 -10.41
C GLU A 57 -5.16 -15.54 -11.09
N THR A 58 -5.38 -15.76 -12.39
CA THR A 58 -6.43 -15.09 -13.16
C THR A 58 -7.81 -15.35 -12.52
N ASP A 59 -8.69 -14.35 -12.58
CA ASP A 59 -10.07 -14.41 -12.09
C ASP A 59 -10.26 -14.54 -10.56
N VAL A 60 -9.17 -14.50 -9.78
CA VAL A 60 -9.23 -14.48 -8.32
C VAL A 60 -8.38 -13.35 -7.72
N CYS A 61 -8.97 -12.62 -6.77
CA CYS A 61 -8.22 -11.63 -6.00
C CYS A 61 -7.31 -12.35 -4.99
N THR A 62 -6.01 -12.08 -5.05
CA THR A 62 -5.04 -12.62 -4.09
C THR A 62 -4.63 -11.54 -3.10
N VAL A 63 -4.57 -11.90 -1.82
CA VAL A 63 -4.24 -10.99 -0.74
C VAL A 63 -3.08 -11.56 0.06
N LEU A 64 -2.05 -10.74 0.24
CA LEU A 64 -0.92 -11.09 1.09
C LEU A 64 -1.13 -10.51 2.49
N THR A 65 -0.87 -11.33 3.51
CA THR A 65 -0.94 -10.91 4.90
C THR A 65 0.00 -11.76 5.77
N THR A 66 0.11 -11.37 7.05
CA THR A 66 0.90 -12.07 8.05
C THR A 66 0.35 -13.47 8.33
N ALA A 67 1.25 -14.46 8.37
CA ALA A 67 0.90 -15.87 8.57
C ALA A 67 0.25 -16.16 9.93
N ASN A 68 0.49 -15.33 10.95
CA ASN A 68 -0.01 -15.54 12.31
C ASN A 68 -1.54 -15.54 12.36
N PHE A 69 -2.21 -14.74 11.52
CA PHE A 69 -3.67 -14.70 11.49
C PHE A 69 -4.30 -15.82 10.66
N VAL A 70 -3.58 -16.30 9.65
CA VAL A 70 -4.00 -17.43 8.80
C VAL A 70 -4.23 -18.70 9.63
N LYS A 71 -3.40 -18.93 10.65
CA LYS A 71 -3.46 -20.11 11.52
C LYS A 71 -4.65 -20.11 12.48
N THR A 72 -5.36 -18.99 12.61
CA THR A 72 -6.52 -18.88 13.50
C THR A 72 -7.71 -19.65 12.95
N GLU A 73 -8.32 -20.52 13.76
CA GLU A 73 -9.55 -21.23 13.40
C GLU A 73 -10.77 -20.30 13.29
N GLY A 74 -11.64 -20.58 12.32
CA GLY A 74 -12.90 -19.87 12.07
C GLY A 74 -13.07 -19.43 10.61
N LYS A 75 -14.32 -19.18 10.20
CA LYS A 75 -14.61 -18.64 8.86
C LYS A 75 -14.07 -17.21 8.77
N LYS A 76 -13.08 -17.03 7.90
CA LYS A 76 -12.41 -15.74 7.66
C LYS A 76 -13.19 -14.96 6.60
N ILE A 77 -13.28 -13.66 6.81
CA ILE A 77 -13.89 -12.71 5.89
C ILE A 77 -12.89 -11.61 5.57
N LEU A 78 -13.01 -11.08 4.37
CA LEU A 78 -12.26 -9.92 3.91
C LEU A 78 -13.22 -8.74 3.76
N GLN A 79 -12.79 -7.56 4.18
CA GLN A 79 -13.53 -6.31 4.01
C GLN A 79 -12.67 -5.31 3.22
N THR A 80 -13.23 -4.77 2.14
CA THR A 80 -12.62 -3.71 1.33
C THR A 80 -12.96 -2.32 1.87
N ASN A 81 -12.29 -1.28 1.40
CA ASN A 81 -12.48 0.09 1.85
C ASN A 81 -13.90 0.65 1.56
N ASP A 82 -14.59 0.09 0.56
CA ASP A 82 -16.00 0.35 0.25
C ASP A 82 -16.98 -0.44 1.12
N GLU A 83 -16.50 -0.97 2.26
CA GLU A 83 -17.24 -1.75 3.26
C GLU A 83 -17.80 -3.09 2.76
N LYS A 84 -17.52 -3.49 1.51
CA LYS A 84 -17.96 -4.80 1.02
C LYS A 84 -17.23 -5.94 1.72
N VAL A 85 -17.99 -7.00 1.98
CA VAL A 85 -17.50 -8.20 2.68
C VAL A 85 -17.47 -9.37 1.71
N TRP A 86 -16.36 -10.09 1.72
CA TRP A 86 -16.06 -11.20 0.84
C TRP A 86 -15.68 -12.43 1.66
N ASP A 87 -16.17 -13.60 1.25
CA ASP A 87 -15.72 -14.87 1.82
C ASP A 87 -14.35 -15.24 1.25
N ILE A 88 -13.44 -15.71 2.10
CA ILE A 88 -12.12 -16.17 1.67
C ILE A 88 -12.19 -17.63 1.23
N THR A 89 -11.94 -17.88 -0.06
CA THR A 89 -12.09 -19.21 -0.68
C THR A 89 -10.95 -20.16 -0.36
N SER A 90 -9.71 -19.66 -0.31
CA SER A 90 -8.53 -20.48 -0.04
C SER A 90 -7.48 -19.70 0.74
N VAL A 91 -6.62 -20.42 1.46
CA VAL A 91 -5.51 -19.82 2.19
C VAL A 91 -4.26 -20.67 1.99
N LYS A 92 -3.16 -20.03 1.56
CA LYS A 92 -1.85 -20.65 1.36
C LYS A 92 -0.84 -19.95 2.29
N ILE A 93 0.00 -20.72 2.97
CA ILE A 93 1.14 -20.19 3.73
C ILE A 93 2.38 -20.34 2.85
N PHE A 94 3.04 -19.24 2.52
CA PHE A 94 4.31 -19.29 1.79
C PHE A 94 5.41 -19.82 2.71
N PRO A 95 6.26 -20.77 2.25
CA PRO A 95 7.44 -21.17 3.01
C PRO A 95 8.38 -19.97 3.18
N GLY A 96 8.93 -19.82 4.38
CA GLY A 96 9.96 -18.84 4.70
C GLY A 96 11.35 -19.35 4.41
#